data_AF-A0A0W4ZED0-F1
#
_entry.id   AF-A0A0W4ZED0-F1
#
_cell.length_a   1.000
_cell.length_b   1.000
_cell.length_c   1.000
_cell.angle_alpha   90.00
_cell.angle_beta   90.00
_cell.angle_gamma   90.00
#
_symmetry.space_group_name_H-M   'P 1'
#
loop_
_entity.id
_entity.type
_entity.pdbx_description
1 polymer ?
#
loop_
_entity_poly.entity_id
_entity_poly.type
_entity_poly.pdbx_seq_one_letter_code
_entity_poly.pdbx_strand_id
1 'polypeptide(L)'
;MYIVGKYTVENLKHYDNEKQAGVRITIYELNEKVSDQLGYGSNQFIFTSDQTLQYKICFEIHSELHQQQHIRLTLDFIVGETDTTQRNATRIVEKMTRTTKRLNQQIFEIKLAQKMMREKEEEFRTQSEITNGRVLKWALVQLSILFATSIWQTIHLQGFFIKQKLV
;
A
#
# COMPACT_ATOMS: atom_id res chain seq x y z
N MET A 1 -9.21 -18.77 -15.33
CA MET A 1 -9.68 -20.17 -15.09
C MET A 1 -8.62 -20.89 -14.25
N TYR A 2 -9.02 -21.72 -13.29
CA TYR A 2 -8.08 -22.56 -12.55
C TYR A 2 -8.47 -24.03 -12.65
N ILE A 3 -7.46 -24.89 -12.65
CA ILE A 3 -7.59 -26.34 -12.70
C ILE A 3 -6.81 -26.90 -11.52
N VAL A 4 -7.47 -27.70 -10.70
CA VAL A 4 -6.82 -28.48 -9.64
C VAL A 4 -7.10 -29.94 -9.93
N GLY A 5 -6.05 -30.73 -10.08
CA GLY A 5 -6.18 -32.16 -10.33
C GLY A 5 -5.35 -32.99 -9.37
N LYS A 6 -5.88 -34.13 -8.97
CA LYS A 6 -5.19 -35.16 -8.20
C LYS A 6 -5.00 -36.37 -9.09
N TYR A 7 -3.82 -36.95 -9.04
CA TYR A 7 -3.50 -38.17 -9.75
C TYR A 7 -2.96 -39.21 -8.78
N THR A 8 -3.28 -40.48 -9.06
CA THR A 8 -2.73 -41.63 -8.36
C THR A 8 -2.33 -42.68 -9.38
N VAL A 9 -1.06 -43.09 -9.34
CA VAL A 9 -0.49 -44.12 -10.21
C VAL A 9 -0.29 -45.40 -9.39
N GLU A 10 -0.94 -46.49 -9.81
CA GLU A 10 -0.84 -47.81 -9.19
C GLU A 10 -0.35 -48.85 -10.21
N ASN A 11 0.54 -49.75 -9.81
CA ASN A 11 0.97 -50.88 -10.63
C ASN A 11 0.14 -52.12 -10.28
N LEU A 12 -0.55 -52.70 -11.26
CA LEU A 12 -1.46 -53.83 -11.08
C LEU A 12 -0.76 -55.19 -11.09
N LYS A 13 0.52 -55.28 -11.47
CA LYS A 13 1.26 -56.55 -11.58
C LYS A 13 2.58 -56.50 -10.78
N HIS A 14 2.62 -57.26 -9.66
CA HIS A 14 3.73 -57.51 -8.71
C HIS A 14 4.02 -56.38 -7.70
N TYR A 15 3.92 -56.57 -6.37
CA TYR A 15 4.45 -57.56 -5.38
C TYR A 15 5.91 -57.37 -4.96
N ASP A 16 6.69 -56.46 -5.55
CA ASP A 16 7.95 -56.09 -4.90
C ASP A 16 8.26 -54.60 -5.02
N ASN A 17 8.58 -54.03 -3.86
CA ASN A 17 8.90 -52.64 -3.66
C ASN A 17 10.20 -52.34 -4.39
N GLU A 18 10.17 -51.46 -5.41
CA GLU A 18 11.26 -50.48 -5.66
C GLU A 18 11.07 -49.64 -6.93
N LYS A 19 10.23 -50.03 -7.88
CA LYS A 19 10.19 -49.35 -9.19
C LYS A 19 8.92 -48.52 -9.37
N GLN A 20 9.08 -47.21 -9.24
CA GLN A 20 8.00 -46.22 -9.27
C GLN A 20 7.60 -45.92 -10.71
N ALA A 21 6.39 -46.32 -11.11
CA ALA A 21 5.76 -45.80 -12.33
C ALA A 21 5.40 -44.33 -12.11
N GLY A 22 5.76 -43.47 -13.06
CA GLY A 22 5.47 -42.04 -13.03
C GLY A 22 4.42 -41.65 -14.08
N VAL A 23 3.80 -40.49 -13.88
CA VAL A 23 2.98 -39.80 -14.86
C VAL A 23 3.63 -38.46 -15.19
N ARG A 24 3.82 -38.19 -16.47
CA ARG A 24 4.23 -36.90 -16.99
C ARG A 24 3.01 -36.13 -17.45
N ILE A 25 2.79 -34.97 -16.85
CA ILE A 25 1.67 -34.08 -17.09
C ILE A 25 2.22 -32.89 -17.89
N THR A 26 1.81 -32.79 -19.16
CA THR A 26 2.20 -31.68 -20.02
C THR A 26 0.99 -30.83 -20.37
N ILE A 27 1.12 -29.52 -20.24
CA ILE A 27 0.06 -28.56 -20.57
C ILE A 27 0.51 -27.78 -21.81
N TYR A 28 -0.38 -27.70 -22.80
CA TYR A 28 -0.17 -26.95 -24.03
C TYR A 28 -1.17 -25.81 -24.17
N GLU A 29 -0.69 -24.67 -24.64
CA GLU A 29 -1.45 -23.47 -25.00
C GLU A 29 -1.16 -23.15 -26.48
N LEU A 30 -2.17 -23.14 -27.34
CA LEU A 30 -2.00 -23.00 -28.81
C LEU A 30 -0.94 -23.95 -29.43
N ASN A 31 -0.82 -25.18 -28.90
CA ASN A 31 0.20 -26.18 -29.26
C ASN A 31 1.64 -25.84 -28.84
N GLU A 32 1.87 -24.76 -28.07
CA GLU A 32 3.13 -24.51 -27.37
C GLU A 32 3.09 -25.10 -25.96
N LYS A 33 4.20 -25.70 -25.54
CA LYS A 33 4.30 -26.35 -24.23
C LYS A 33 4.57 -25.31 -23.15
N VAL A 34 3.62 -25.15 -22.23
CA VAL A 34 3.69 -24.15 -21.15
C VAL A 34 4.05 -24.74 -19.79
N SER A 35 3.76 -26.02 -19.57
CA SER A 35 4.12 -26.71 -18.32
C SER A 35 4.44 -28.16 -18.57
N ASP A 36 5.42 -28.67 -17.81
CA ASP A 36 5.86 -30.07 -17.81
C ASP A 36 6.14 -30.49 -16.38
N GLN A 37 5.38 -31.47 -15.89
CA GLN A 37 5.52 -31.96 -14.54
C GLN A 37 5.63 -33.48 -14.58
N LEU A 38 6.70 -34.03 -14.02
CA LEU A 38 6.85 -35.46 -13.82
C LEU A 38 6.56 -35.80 -12.37
N GLY A 39 5.71 -36.80 -12.16
CA GLY A 39 5.19 -37.13 -10.86
C GLY A 39 5.09 -38.63 -10.63
N TYR A 40 5.42 -39.08 -9.42
CA TYR A 40 5.39 -40.49 -9.04
C TYR A 40 4.36 -40.71 -7.92
N GLY A 41 3.74 -41.90 -7.89
CA GLY A 41 2.76 -42.26 -6.85
C GLY A 41 1.48 -41.41 -6.88
N SER A 42 1.09 -40.87 -5.73
CA SER A 42 -0.11 -40.02 -5.57
C SER A 42 0.28 -38.58 -5.25
N ASN A 43 -0.13 -37.63 -6.09
CA ASN A 43 0.11 -36.21 -5.86
C ASN A 43 -0.97 -35.33 -6.52
N GLN A 44 -0.87 -34.02 -6.31
CA GLN A 44 -1.73 -33.02 -6.92
C GLN A 44 -0.97 -32.10 -7.89
N PHE A 45 -1.64 -31.68 -8.96
CA PHE A 45 -1.19 -30.62 -9.86
C PHE A 45 -2.18 -29.46 -9.85
N ILE A 46 -1.65 -28.24 -9.94
CA ILE A 46 -2.44 -27.01 -9.96
C ILE A 46 -1.98 -26.20 -11.16
N PHE A 47 -2.95 -25.75 -11.97
CA PHE A 47 -2.71 -24.88 -13.10
C PHE A 47 -3.69 -23.70 -13.06
N THR A 48 -3.17 -22.49 -13.22
CA THR A 48 -3.98 -21.27 -13.28
C THR A 48 -3.69 -20.56 -14.59
N SER A 49 -4.75 -20.19 -15.32
CA SER A 49 -4.66 -19.37 -16.52
C SER A 49 -5.45 -18.07 -16.34
N ASP A 50 -4.87 -16.99 -16.85
CA ASP A 50 -5.45 -15.65 -16.91
C ASP A 50 -6.40 -15.48 -18.12
N GLN A 51 -6.26 -16.31 -19.16
CA GLN A 51 -6.98 -16.15 -20.43
C GLN A 51 -7.93 -17.31 -20.73
N THR A 52 -9.07 -17.02 -21.35
CA THR A 52 -10.02 -18.01 -21.85
C THR A 52 -9.55 -18.58 -23.18
N LEU A 53 -8.46 -19.34 -23.14
CA LEU A 53 -7.88 -20.05 -24.29
C LEU A 53 -8.13 -21.56 -24.18
N GLN A 54 -7.96 -22.25 -25.31
CA GLN A 54 -8.05 -23.70 -25.34
C GLN A 54 -6.72 -24.31 -24.85
N TYR A 55 -6.79 -25.03 -23.73
CA TYR A 55 -5.66 -25.78 -23.18
C TYR A 55 -5.79 -27.27 -23.51
N LYS A 56 -4.68 -27.91 -23.86
CA LYS A 56 -4.58 -29.36 -24.02
C LYS A 56 -3.68 -29.93 -22.93
N ILE A 57 -4.22 -30.84 -22.11
CA ILE A 57 -3.48 -31.50 -21.03
C ILE A 57 -3.21 -32.94 -21.47
N CYS A 58 -1.95 -33.31 -21.53
CA CYS A 58 -1.49 -34.66 -21.88
C CYS A 58 -0.95 -35.37 -20.64
N PHE A 59 -1.39 -36.61 -20.44
CA PHE A 59 -0.90 -37.50 -19.39
C PHE A 59 -0.15 -38.65 -20.06
N GLU A 60 1.15 -38.73 -19.85
CA GLU A 60 2.01 -39.78 -20.39
C GLU A 60 2.53 -40.64 -19.25
N ILE A 61 2.44 -41.96 -19.40
CA ILE A 61 3.01 -42.88 -18.41
C ILE A 61 4.52 -42.95 -18.67
N HIS A 62 5.30 -42.56 -17.69
CA HIS A 62 6.75 -42.69 -17.71
C HIS A 62 7.15 -43.89 -16.85
N SER A 63 7.67 -44.93 -17.50
CA SER A 63 8.22 -46.10 -16.82
C SER A 63 9.64 -46.35 -17.31
N GLU A 64 10.54 -46.65 -16.38
CA GLU A 64 11.94 -46.97 -16.68
C GLU A 64 12.10 -48.37 -17.29
N LEU A 65 11.10 -49.26 -17.12
CA LEU A 65 11.12 -50.60 -17.70
C LEU A 65 10.46 -50.61 -19.08
N HIS A 66 11.18 -51.12 -20.08
CA HIS A 66 10.66 -51.43 -21.43
C HIS A 66 9.71 -52.66 -21.48
N GLN A 67 9.17 -53.08 -20.33
CA GLN A 67 8.23 -54.19 -20.24
C GLN A 67 6.79 -53.67 -20.14
N GLN A 68 5.85 -54.43 -20.70
CA GLN A 68 4.44 -54.10 -20.70
C GLN A 68 3.85 -54.21 -19.28
N GLN A 69 3.93 -53.13 -18.50
CA GLN A 69 3.35 -53.02 -17.17
C GLN A 69 1.86 -52.65 -17.28
N HIS A 70 1.03 -53.28 -16.44
CA HIS A 70 -0.36 -52.88 -16.30
C HIS A 70 -0.43 -51.78 -15.23
N ILE A 71 -0.52 -50.53 -15.66
CA ILE A 71 -0.58 -49.37 -14.76
C ILE A 71 -2.00 -48.83 -14.76
N ARG A 72 -2.51 -48.55 -13.56
CA ARG A 72 -3.79 -47.88 -13.33
C ARG A 72 -3.50 -46.43 -12.96
N LEU A 73 -3.94 -45.51 -13.83
CA LEU A 73 -3.95 -44.07 -13.54
C LEU A 73 -5.36 -43.66 -13.13
N THR A 74 -5.50 -43.15 -11.92
CA THR A 74 -6.73 -42.50 -11.46
C THR A 74 -6.52 -41.00 -11.49
N LEU A 75 -7.34 -40.28 -12.25
CA LEU A 75 -7.29 -38.84 -12.41
C LEU A 75 -8.61 -38.23 -11.95
N ASP A 76 -8.54 -37.29 -11.02
CA ASP A 76 -9.68 -36.48 -10.60
C ASP A 76 -9.30 -35.01 -10.74
N PHE A 77 -10.08 -34.22 -11.48
CA PHE A 77 -9.77 -32.82 -11.69
C PHE A 77 -11.02 -31.96 -11.71
N ILE A 78 -10.83 -30.74 -11.20
CA ILE A 78 -11.89 -29.74 -11.10
C ILE A 78 -11.45 -28.54 -11.91
N VAL A 79 -12.31 -28.11 -12.82
CA VAL A 79 -12.15 -26.88 -13.59
C VAL A 79 -13.07 -25.84 -12.99
N GLY A 80 -12.48 -24.78 -12.44
CA GLY A 80 -13.19 -23.63 -11.90
C GLY A 80 -13.00 -22.41 -12.78
N GLU A 81 -14.09 -21.77 -13.16
CA GLU A 81 -14.06 -20.42 -13.71
C GLU A 81 -14.28 -19.42 -12.57
N THR A 82 -13.41 -18.42 -12.48
CA THR A 82 -13.64 -17.31 -11.58
C THR A 82 -14.71 -16.43 -12.22
N ASP A 83 -15.98 -16.72 -11.95
CA ASP A 83 -17.17 -15.99 -12.41
C ASP A 83 -17.30 -14.60 -11.71
N THR A 84 -16.16 -13.98 -11.48
CA THR A 84 -15.99 -12.80 -10.64
C THR A 84 -15.78 -11.55 -11.47
N THR A 85 -15.45 -11.64 -12.76
CA THR A 85 -15.12 -10.48 -13.60
C THR A 85 -16.27 -9.48 -13.76
N GLN A 86 -17.50 -9.93 -14.06
CA GLN A 86 -18.62 -9.01 -14.32
C GLN A 86 -19.30 -8.47 -13.04
N ARG A 87 -19.42 -9.32 -12.01
CA ARG A 87 -19.91 -8.90 -10.68
C ARG A 87 -18.88 -8.01 -9.96
N ASN A 88 -17.58 -8.27 -10.10
CA ASN A 88 -16.55 -7.40 -9.53
C ASN A 88 -16.45 -6.08 -10.29
N ALA A 89 -16.48 -6.06 -11.63
CA ALA A 89 -16.46 -4.80 -12.37
C ALA A 89 -17.60 -3.87 -11.95
N THR A 90 -18.82 -4.40 -11.83
CA THR A 90 -19.99 -3.62 -11.38
C THR A 90 -19.85 -3.15 -9.93
N ARG A 91 -19.41 -4.03 -9.02
CA ARG A 91 -19.18 -3.67 -7.60
C ARG A 91 -18.01 -2.69 -7.43
N ILE A 92 -16.98 -2.77 -8.27
CA ILE A 92 -15.83 -1.86 -8.27
C ILE A 92 -16.27 -0.48 -8.76
N VAL A 93 -17.01 -0.40 -9.87
CA VAL A 93 -17.56 0.87 -10.38
C VAL A 93 -18.52 1.50 -9.39
N GLU A 94 -19.38 0.72 -8.74
CA GLU A 94 -20.28 1.21 -7.70
C GLU A 94 -19.51 1.69 -6.47
N LYS A 95 -18.48 0.94 -6.02
CA LYS A 95 -17.60 1.35 -4.91
C LYS A 95 -16.81 2.62 -5.24
N MET A 96 -16.29 2.74 -6.46
CA MET A 96 -15.61 3.95 -6.94
C MET A 96 -16.57 5.13 -6.96
N THR A 97 -17.77 4.97 -7.51
CA THR A 97 -18.79 6.03 -7.57
C THR A 97 -19.21 6.50 -6.18
N ARG A 98 -19.43 5.57 -5.23
CA ARG A 98 -19.71 5.89 -3.82
C ARG A 98 -18.55 6.63 -3.16
N THR A 99 -17.31 6.22 -3.45
CA THR A 99 -16.11 6.85 -2.89
C THR A 99 -15.91 8.26 -3.44
N THR A 100 -16.10 8.48 -4.74
CA THR A 100 -16.02 9.80 -5.37
C THR A 100 -17.09 10.76 -4.85
N LYS A 101 -18.33 10.29 -4.67
CA LYS A 101 -19.39 11.10 -4.05
C LYS A 101 -19.02 11.50 -2.62
N ARG A 102 -18.49 10.56 -1.82
CA ARG A 102 -18.02 10.84 -0.45
C ARG A 102 -16.88 11.86 -0.43
N LEU A 103 -15.88 11.70 -1.31
CA LEU A 103 -14.74 12.61 -1.41
C LEU A 103 -15.17 14.02 -1.82
N ASN A 104 -16.08 14.14 -2.79
CA ASN A 104 -16.61 15.43 -3.21
C ASN A 104 -17.33 16.16 -2.07
N GLN A 105 -18.11 15.43 -1.25
CA GLN A 105 -18.75 16.02 -0.09
C GLN A 105 -17.74 16.52 0.95
N GLN A 106 -16.71 15.72 1.27
CA GLN A 106 -15.65 16.13 2.20
C GLN A 106 -14.86 17.34 1.70
N ILE A 107 -14.55 17.39 0.40
CA ILE A 107 -13.87 18.53 -0.22
C ILE A 107 -14.72 19.79 -0.11
N PHE A 108 -16.04 19.68 -0.28
CA PHE A 108 -16.95 20.81 -0.13
C PHE A 108 -16.94 21.35 1.31
N GLU A 109 -17.03 20.47 2.30
CA GLU A 109 -16.97 20.83 3.73
C GLU A 109 -15.63 21.50 4.08
N ILE A 110 -14.50 20.95 3.61
CA ILE A 110 -13.17 21.53 3.83
C ILE A 110 -13.05 22.91 3.18
N LYS A 111 -13.53 23.09 1.94
CA LYS A 111 -13.48 24.38 1.25
C LYS A 111 -14.27 25.45 2.00
N LEU A 112 -15.44 25.10 2.54
CA LEU A 112 -16.23 26.02 3.35
C LEU A 112 -15.49 26.40 4.64
N ALA A 113 -14.92 25.41 5.34
CA ALA A 113 -14.15 25.65 6.56
C ALA A 113 -12.89 26.50 6.30
N GLN A 114 -12.14 26.21 5.23
CA GLN A 114 -10.96 26.99 4.83
C GLN A 114 -11.31 28.43 4.49
N LYS A 115 -12.46 28.67 3.85
CA LYS A 115 -12.94 30.03 3.57
C LYS A 115 -13.20 30.79 4.87
N MET A 116 -13.93 30.19 5.80
CA MET A 116 -14.22 30.78 7.12
C MET A 116 -12.93 31.04 7.91
N MET A 117 -11.94 30.14 7.82
CA MET A 117 -10.64 30.32 8.47
C MET A 117 -9.85 31.48 7.88
N ARG A 118 -9.84 31.67 6.54
CA ARG A 118 -9.17 32.82 5.92
C ARG A 118 -9.78 34.15 6.34
N GLU A 119 -11.12 34.23 6.35
CA GLU A 119 -11.84 35.43 6.81
C GLU A 119 -11.46 35.76 8.27
N LYS A 120 -11.29 34.74 9.11
CA LYS A 120 -10.83 34.91 10.50
C LYS A 120 -9.34 35.26 10.61
N GLU A 121 -8.48 34.69 9.77
CA GLU A 121 -7.05 34.98 9.76
C GLU A 121 -6.76 36.45 9.37
N GLU A 122 -7.51 37.00 8.42
CA GLU A 122 -7.42 38.42 8.04
C GLU A 122 -7.75 39.35 9.22
N GLU A 123 -8.79 39.00 9.98
CA GLU A 123 -9.21 39.71 11.20
C GLU A 123 -8.12 39.62 12.29
N PHE A 124 -7.59 38.42 12.55
CA PHE A 124 -6.52 38.21 13.54
C PHE A 124 -5.20 38.88 13.17
N ARG A 125 -4.82 38.87 11.89
CA ARG A 125 -3.58 39.50 11.40
C ARG A 125 -3.59 41.00 11.67
N THR A 126 -4.72 41.64 11.41
CA THR A 126 -4.90 43.08 11.64
C THR A 126 -4.84 43.43 13.14
N GLN A 127 -5.46 42.62 14.00
CA GLN A 127 -5.42 42.83 15.46
C GLN A 127 -4.02 42.63 16.04
N SER A 128 -3.27 41.65 15.52
CA SER A 128 -1.88 41.40 15.91
C SER A 128 -0.98 42.57 15.53
N GLU A 129 -1.13 43.10 14.31
CA GLU A 129 -0.34 44.24 13.82
C GLU A 129 -0.60 45.52 14.64
N ILE A 130 -1.87 45.83 14.94
CA ILE A 130 -2.24 47.02 15.73
C ILE A 130 -1.75 46.91 17.18
N THR A 131 -1.93 45.73 17.81
CA THR A 131 -1.52 45.51 19.19
C THR A 131 0.00 45.56 19.31
N ASN A 132 0.73 44.87 18.43
CA ASN A 132 2.19 44.88 18.40
C ASN A 132 2.74 46.30 18.17
N GLY A 133 2.16 47.07 17.25
CA GLY A 133 2.58 48.45 16.99
C GLY A 133 2.39 49.39 18.17
N ARG A 134 1.31 49.24 18.96
CA ARG A 134 1.10 50.03 20.18
C ARG A 134 2.09 49.67 21.27
N VAL A 135 2.32 48.37 21.50
CA VAL A 135 3.28 47.89 22.51
C VAL A 135 4.69 48.36 22.18
N LEU A 136 5.11 48.29 20.90
CA LEU A 136 6.42 48.75 20.46
C LEU A 136 6.63 50.26 20.70
N LYS A 137 5.60 51.08 20.46
CA LYS A 137 5.66 52.53 20.73
C LYS A 137 5.89 52.83 22.21
N TRP A 138 5.15 52.17 23.10
CA TRP A 138 5.33 52.35 24.55
C TRP A 138 6.69 51.83 25.03
N ALA A 139 7.19 50.73 24.47
CA ALA A 139 8.52 50.21 24.78
C ALA A 139 9.64 51.19 24.37
N LEU A 140 9.53 51.84 23.21
CA LEU A 140 10.49 52.86 22.77
C LEU A 140 10.50 54.09 23.69
N VAL A 141 9.31 54.57 24.10
CA VAL A 141 9.21 55.68 25.06
C VAL A 141 9.86 55.31 26.39
N GLN A 142 9.58 54.11 26.91
CA GLN A 142 10.16 53.63 28.16
C GLN A 142 11.69 53.52 28.09
N LEU A 143 12.22 52.98 26.98
CA LEU A 143 13.66 52.89 26.76
C LEU A 143 14.32 54.28 26.75
N SER A 144 13.71 55.25 26.09
CA SER A 144 14.21 56.63 26.04
C SER A 144 14.28 57.27 27.44
N ILE A 145 13.24 57.09 28.26
CA ILE A 145 13.21 57.60 29.65
C ILE A 145 14.30 56.94 30.50
N LEU A 146 14.53 55.64 30.34
CA LEU A 146 15.59 54.92 31.06
C LEU A 146 16.99 55.45 30.70
N PHE A 147 17.25 55.69 29.41
CA PHE A 147 18.53 56.29 28.98
C PHE A 147 18.72 57.71 29.52
N ALA A 148 17.68 58.55 29.44
CA ALA A 148 17.73 59.91 29.94
C ALA A 148 18.01 59.96 31.45
N THR A 149 17.31 59.13 32.23
CA THR A 149 17.51 59.05 33.69
C THR A 149 18.87 58.45 34.05
N SER A 150 19.36 57.47 33.31
CA SER A 150 20.69 56.89 33.51
C SER A 150 21.80 57.93 33.29
N ILE A 151 21.76 58.68 32.18
CA ILE A 151 22.74 59.74 31.89
C ILE A 151 22.65 60.84 32.96
N TRP A 152 21.44 61.27 33.30
CA TRP A 152 21.22 62.27 34.34
C TRP A 152 21.80 61.83 35.68
N GLN A 153 21.55 60.57 36.08
CA GLN A 153 22.12 60.00 37.30
C GLN A 153 23.65 60.08 37.28
N THR A 154 24.31 59.64 36.21
CA THR A 154 25.78 59.71 36.12
C THR A 154 26.31 61.13 36.25
N ILE A 155 25.71 62.10 35.55
CA ILE A 155 26.12 63.52 35.64
C ILE A 155 25.90 64.08 37.04
N HIS A 156 24.74 63.79 37.65
CA HIS A 156 24.41 64.24 38.99
C HIS A 156 25.39 63.67 40.04
N LEU A 157 25.71 62.37 39.96
CA LEU A 157 26.70 61.74 40.83
C LEU A 157 28.09 62.37 40.62
N GLN A 158 28.53 62.58 39.38
CA GLN A 158 29.81 63.24 39.11
C GLN A 158 29.86 64.68 39.65
N GLY A 159 28.78 65.44 39.50
CA GLY A 159 28.66 66.79 40.05
C GLY A 159 28.72 66.83 41.59
N PHE A 160 28.19 65.80 42.26
CA PHE A 160 28.30 65.64 43.71
C PHE A 160 29.76 65.41 44.13
N PHE A 161 30.49 64.50 43.46
CA PHE A 161 31.91 64.24 43.77
C PHE A 161 32.81 65.47 43.53
N ILE A 162 32.53 66.25 42.49
CA ILE A 162 33.31 67.47 42.17
C ILE A 162 33.08 68.58 43.22
N LYS A 163 31.85 68.74 43.72
CA LYS A 163 31.54 69.75 44.74
C LYS A 163 32.05 69.39 46.13
N GLN A 164 32.16 68.09 46.45
CA GLN A 164 32.61 67.63 47.76
C GLN A 164 34.11 67.35 47.88
N LYS A 165 34.92 67.45 46.81
CA LYS A 165 36.36 67.10 46.80
C LYS A 165 36.65 65.82 47.60
N LEU A 166 36.04 64.72 47.16
CA LEU A 166 36.44 63.37 47.58
C LEU A 166 37.28 62.70 46.48
N VAL A 167 38.26 63.46 45.98
CA VAL A 167 39.70 63.20 45.76
C VAL A 167 40.36 64.56 45.57
#